data_AF-A0A7S4PVU4-F1
#
_entry.id   AF-A0A7S4PVU4-F1
#
_cell.length_a   1.000
_cell.length_b   1.000
_cell.length_c   1.000
_cell.angle_alpha   90.00
_cell.angle_beta   90.00
_cell.angle_gamma   90.00
#
_symmetry.space_group_name_H-M   'P 1'
#
loop_
_entity.id
_entity.type
_entity.pdbx_description
1 polymer ?
#
loop_
_entity_poly.entity_id
_entity_poly.type
_entity_poly.pdbx_seq_one_letter_code
_entity_poly.pdbx_strand_id
1 'polypeptide(L)'
;DVGDLEPLGSLPVPEGQPIDFLLVFVMEKYCHFDLFMKELQFSWRALQYASPAFRANRGIIRMAMHQDWHALELASPELRKDRELVRMALEQDGLALEKVVLEVRNERPLVLAAVQQNWQALRFATVRLRGDRDLVWVAMEQSVDALQFAAPPLRADRALFLEAVQKSGLALQYASEGLRADREIALKAAWQNSKALELIAQDLAKDPAFLKNLRGRGEATRHFGDWDSDQRRSAEKDVFDMYNP
;
A
#
# COMPACT_ATOMS: atom_id res chain seq x y z
N ASP A 1 -25.16 -53.76 8.25
CA ASP A 1 -26.63 -53.74 8.33
C ASP A 1 -27.19 -52.67 7.43
N VAL A 2 -28.00 -53.07 6.47
CA VAL A 2 -28.61 -52.21 5.43
C VAL A 2 -30.01 -51.75 5.88
N GLY A 3 -30.19 -51.57 7.19
CA GLY A 3 -31.51 -51.55 7.85
C GLY A 3 -32.16 -50.19 8.07
N ASP A 4 -31.43 -49.07 7.92
CA ASP A 4 -31.92 -47.73 8.31
C ASP A 4 -31.91 -46.73 7.15
N LEU A 5 -32.39 -47.13 5.97
CA LEU A 5 -32.66 -46.19 4.88
C LEU A 5 -34.18 -45.97 4.79
N GLU A 6 -34.66 -44.88 5.39
CA GLU A 6 -36.00 -44.38 5.12
C GLU A 6 -36.13 -44.09 3.61
N PRO A 7 -37.26 -44.46 2.97
CA PRO A 7 -37.45 -44.23 1.56
C PRO A 7 -37.53 -42.72 1.32
N LEU A 8 -36.63 -42.21 0.47
CA LEU A 8 -36.65 -40.84 -0.02
C LEU A 8 -38.05 -40.52 -0.55
N GLY A 9 -38.82 -39.78 0.24
CA GLY A 9 -40.03 -39.12 -0.24
C GLY A 9 -39.63 -38.27 -1.43
N SER A 10 -40.28 -38.51 -2.57
CA SER A 10 -40.03 -37.83 -3.84
C SER A 10 -40.11 -36.31 -3.64
N LEU A 11 -38.95 -35.66 -3.56
CA LEU A 11 -38.85 -34.22 -3.58
C LEU A 11 -39.21 -33.73 -4.98
N PRO A 12 -40.12 -32.75 -5.12
CA PRO A 12 -40.48 -32.22 -6.43
C PRO A 12 -39.27 -31.46 -6.97
N VAL A 13 -38.65 -32.00 -8.02
CA VAL A 13 -37.63 -31.28 -8.79
C VAL A 13 -38.37 -30.50 -9.88
N PRO A 14 -38.40 -29.16 -9.85
CA PRO A 14 -38.88 -28.39 -10.98
C PRO A 14 -37.84 -28.53 -12.10
N GLU A 15 -38.26 -29.06 -13.24
CA GLU A 15 -37.39 -29.23 -14.41
C GLU A 15 -36.84 -27.86 -14.86
N GLY A 16 -35.51 -27.71 -14.85
CA GLY A 16 -34.83 -26.62 -15.56
C GLY A 16 -33.89 -25.70 -14.77
N GLN A 17 -33.51 -25.99 -13.52
CA GLN A 17 -32.45 -25.21 -12.82
C GLN A 17 -31.20 -26.06 -12.51
N PRO A 18 -29.99 -25.47 -12.60
CA PRO A 18 -28.73 -26.17 -12.33
C PRO A 18 -28.66 -26.61 -10.86
N ILE A 19 -28.01 -27.74 -10.64
CA ILE A 19 -27.94 -28.55 -9.40
C ILE A 19 -27.22 -27.81 -8.22
N ASP A 20 -26.92 -26.52 -8.35
CA ASP A 20 -25.99 -25.77 -7.49
C ASP A 20 -26.45 -25.50 -6.04
N PHE A 21 -27.70 -25.79 -5.68
CA PHE A 21 -28.20 -25.49 -4.33
C PHE A 21 -28.59 -26.72 -3.49
N LEU A 22 -28.77 -27.89 -4.09
CA LEU A 22 -29.25 -29.07 -3.33
C LEU A 22 -28.15 -29.73 -2.48
N LEU A 23 -26.87 -29.53 -2.78
CA LEU A 23 -25.76 -30.01 -1.94
C LEU A 23 -25.64 -29.23 -0.61
N VAL A 24 -26.25 -28.05 -0.52
CA VAL A 24 -26.09 -27.12 0.62
C VAL A 24 -26.93 -27.53 1.84
N PHE A 25 -27.90 -28.46 1.70
CA PHE A 25 -28.79 -28.82 2.82
C PHE A 25 -28.34 -30.05 3.63
N VAL A 26 -27.30 -30.77 3.22
CA VAL A 26 -26.85 -32.01 3.88
C VAL A 26 -25.72 -31.75 4.92
N MET A 27 -25.66 -30.52 5.44
CA MET A 27 -24.46 -29.83 5.92
C MET A 27 -23.91 -30.17 7.31
N GLU A 28 -24.39 -31.20 8.02
CA GLU A 28 -23.69 -31.67 9.25
C GLU A 28 -23.29 -33.14 9.24
N LYS A 29 -23.82 -33.96 8.32
CA LYS A 29 -23.62 -35.42 8.36
C LYS A 29 -22.88 -35.99 7.14
N TYR A 30 -22.78 -35.25 6.02
CA TYR A 30 -22.23 -35.77 4.76
C TYR A 30 -21.34 -34.76 3.99
N CYS A 31 -20.54 -33.95 4.69
CA CYS A 31 -19.44 -33.27 4.00
C CYS A 31 -18.41 -34.33 3.61
N HIS A 32 -18.59 -34.97 2.45
CA HIS A 32 -17.60 -35.87 1.90
C HIS A 32 -16.34 -35.06 1.67
N PHE A 33 -15.32 -35.32 2.49
CA PHE A 33 -14.01 -34.68 2.43
C PHE A 33 -13.48 -34.64 0.98
N ASP A 34 -13.70 -35.70 0.22
CA ASP A 34 -13.25 -35.79 -1.18
C ASP A 34 -13.96 -34.81 -2.12
N LEU A 35 -15.27 -34.59 -1.95
CA LEU A 35 -16.02 -33.61 -2.76
C LEU A 35 -15.58 -32.19 -2.39
N PHE A 36 -15.49 -31.89 -1.08
CA PHE A 36 -15.01 -30.59 -0.62
C PHE A 36 -13.59 -30.30 -1.11
N MET A 37 -12.68 -31.28 -1.03
CA MET A 37 -11.30 -31.12 -1.49
C MET A 37 -11.21 -30.95 -3.01
N LYS A 38 -12.10 -31.60 -3.79
CA LYS A 38 -12.20 -31.37 -5.23
C LYS A 38 -12.67 -29.94 -5.53
N GLU A 39 -13.74 -29.47 -4.90
CA GLU A 39 -14.22 -28.09 -5.10
C GLU A 39 -13.17 -27.06 -4.67
N LEU A 40 -12.48 -27.32 -3.56
CA LEU A 40 -11.43 -26.44 -3.07
C LEU A 40 -10.23 -26.35 -4.04
N GLN A 41 -9.98 -27.37 -4.87
CA GLN A 41 -8.94 -27.29 -5.92
C GLN A 41 -9.30 -26.31 -7.03
N PHE A 42 -10.58 -26.10 -7.30
CA PHE A 42 -11.05 -25.18 -8.34
C PHE A 42 -11.38 -23.78 -7.81
N SER A 43 -11.85 -23.68 -6.57
CA SER A 43 -12.29 -22.42 -5.99
C SER A 43 -12.05 -22.33 -4.49
N TRP A 44 -11.17 -21.41 -4.10
CA TRP A 44 -10.93 -21.05 -2.69
C TRP A 44 -12.21 -20.59 -1.97
N ARG A 45 -13.20 -20.07 -2.71
CA ARG A 45 -14.48 -19.58 -2.14
C ARG A 45 -15.32 -20.70 -1.52
N ALA A 46 -15.04 -21.97 -1.82
CA ALA A 46 -15.66 -23.11 -1.15
C ALA A 46 -15.48 -23.07 0.39
N LEU A 47 -14.43 -22.39 0.88
CA LEU A 47 -14.21 -22.16 2.32
C LEU A 47 -15.35 -21.40 3.00
N GLN A 48 -16.14 -20.60 2.28
CA GLN A 48 -17.27 -19.86 2.86
C GLN A 48 -18.37 -20.78 3.41
N TYR A 49 -18.41 -22.03 2.92
CA TYR A 49 -19.36 -23.07 3.33
C TYR A 49 -18.70 -24.15 4.19
N ALA A 50 -17.38 -24.10 4.37
CA ALA A 50 -16.64 -25.06 5.18
C ALA A 50 -16.99 -24.92 6.67
N SER A 51 -17.02 -26.04 7.39
CA SER A 51 -17.19 -26.06 8.85
C SER A 51 -16.01 -25.37 9.56
N PRO A 52 -16.19 -24.91 10.82
CA PRO A 52 -15.11 -24.29 11.59
C PRO A 52 -13.87 -25.18 11.72
N ALA A 53 -14.05 -26.52 11.79
CA ALA A 53 -12.96 -27.47 11.85
C ALA A 53 -12.06 -27.43 10.59
N PHE A 54 -12.65 -27.30 9.41
CA PHE A 54 -11.91 -27.16 8.16
C PHE A 54 -11.24 -25.78 8.04
N ARG A 55 -11.89 -24.70 8.49
CA ARG A 55 -11.30 -23.35 8.55
C ARG A 55 -10.18 -23.23 9.59
N ALA A 56 -10.10 -24.15 10.54
CA ALA A 56 -9.02 -24.28 11.50
C ALA A 56 -7.86 -25.17 11.00
N ASN A 57 -8.01 -25.80 9.83
CA ASN A 57 -6.97 -26.67 9.28
C ASN A 57 -5.99 -25.86 8.41
N ARG A 58 -4.74 -25.76 8.88
CA ARG A 58 -3.66 -25.02 8.21
C ARG A 58 -3.38 -25.51 6.78
N GLY A 59 -3.46 -26.82 6.52
CA GLY A 59 -3.19 -27.38 5.20
C GLY A 59 -4.26 -26.99 4.18
N ILE A 60 -5.52 -27.01 4.60
CA ILE A 60 -6.68 -26.62 3.77
C ILE A 60 -6.61 -25.12 3.45
N ILE A 61 -6.36 -24.28 4.46
CA ILE A 61 -6.20 -22.84 4.27
C ILE A 61 -5.00 -22.55 3.35
N ARG A 62 -3.86 -23.20 3.55
CA ARG A 62 -2.70 -23.04 2.66
C ARG A 62 -3.03 -23.41 1.21
N MET A 63 -3.75 -24.51 0.99
CA MET A 63 -4.16 -24.93 -0.35
C MET A 63 -5.06 -23.89 -1.03
N ALA A 64 -6.02 -23.33 -0.29
CA ALA A 64 -6.87 -22.26 -0.79
C ALA A 64 -6.09 -20.97 -1.06
N MET A 65 -5.12 -20.64 -0.20
CA MET A 65 -4.27 -19.47 -0.35
C MET A 65 -3.36 -19.53 -1.57
N HIS A 66 -3.02 -20.71 -2.08
CA HIS A 66 -2.29 -20.82 -3.36
C HIS A 66 -3.09 -20.29 -4.56
N GLN A 67 -4.42 -20.20 -4.45
CA GLN A 67 -5.26 -19.59 -5.48
C GLN A 67 -5.49 -18.11 -5.23
N ASP A 68 -5.83 -17.74 -3.98
CA ASP A 68 -6.10 -16.36 -3.61
C ASP A 68 -5.86 -16.15 -2.12
N TRP A 69 -5.11 -15.10 -1.78
CA TRP A 69 -4.80 -14.74 -0.41
C TRP A 69 -6.05 -14.42 0.43
N HIS A 70 -7.17 -13.99 -0.18
CA HIS A 70 -8.42 -13.71 0.53
C HIS A 70 -8.97 -14.92 1.31
N ALA A 71 -8.53 -16.13 0.98
CA ALA A 71 -8.82 -17.33 1.75
C ALA A 71 -8.42 -17.22 3.24
N LEU A 72 -7.40 -16.40 3.56
CA LEU A 72 -6.97 -16.15 4.93
C LEU A 72 -8.05 -15.47 5.77
N GLU A 73 -8.93 -14.66 5.18
CA GLU A 73 -10.02 -13.98 5.89
C GLU A 73 -11.03 -14.97 6.47
N LEU A 74 -11.22 -16.11 5.79
CA LEU A 74 -12.12 -17.19 6.19
C LEU A 74 -11.49 -18.14 7.20
N ALA A 75 -10.18 -18.04 7.45
CA ALA A 75 -9.49 -18.91 8.39
C ALA A 75 -9.88 -18.61 9.85
N SER A 76 -9.70 -19.60 10.71
CA SER A 76 -9.82 -19.44 12.16
C SER A 76 -8.97 -18.25 12.68
N PRO A 77 -9.38 -17.58 13.78
CA PRO A 77 -8.62 -16.48 14.38
C PRO A 77 -7.14 -16.83 14.67
N GLU A 78 -6.87 -18.07 15.02
CA GLU A 78 -5.53 -18.60 15.32
C GLU A 78 -4.67 -18.63 14.06
N LEU A 79 -5.21 -19.13 12.95
CA LEU A 79 -4.51 -19.18 11.66
C LEU A 79 -4.34 -17.80 11.01
N ARG A 80 -5.24 -16.85 11.28
CA ARG A 80 -5.07 -15.46 10.86
C ARG A 80 -3.89 -14.74 11.52
N LYS A 81 -3.35 -15.31 12.60
CA LYS A 81 -2.13 -14.87 13.27
C LYS A 81 -0.90 -15.68 12.86
N ASP A 82 -1.05 -16.75 12.07
CA ASP A 82 0.06 -17.56 11.61
C ASP A 82 0.95 -16.71 10.68
N ARG A 83 2.18 -16.47 11.11
CA ARG A 83 3.15 -15.63 10.41
C ARG A 83 3.49 -16.16 9.03
N GLU A 84 3.51 -17.48 8.83
CA GLU A 84 3.81 -18.06 7.52
C GLU A 84 2.65 -17.85 6.55
N LEU A 85 1.41 -18.06 7.00
CA LEU A 85 0.23 -17.81 6.17
C LEU A 85 0.12 -16.33 5.84
N VAL A 86 0.30 -15.44 6.82
CA VAL A 86 0.30 -14.00 6.56
C VAL A 86 1.41 -13.61 5.57
N ARG A 87 2.63 -14.13 5.74
CA ARG A 87 3.71 -13.83 4.79
C ARG A 87 3.35 -14.26 3.36
N MET A 88 2.79 -15.47 3.20
CA MET A 88 2.32 -15.96 1.91
C MET A 88 1.24 -15.04 1.29
N ALA A 89 0.33 -14.51 2.11
CA ALA A 89 -0.65 -13.53 1.64
C ALA A 89 0.01 -12.22 1.18
N LEU A 90 0.97 -11.71 1.96
CA LEU A 90 1.68 -10.45 1.67
C LEU A 90 2.61 -10.57 0.44
N GLU A 91 3.14 -11.75 0.16
CA GLU A 91 3.92 -12.03 -1.05
C GLU A 91 3.05 -11.97 -2.31
N GLN A 92 1.77 -12.37 -2.23
CA GLN A 92 0.83 -12.24 -3.34
C GLN A 92 0.32 -10.81 -3.51
N ASP A 93 -0.08 -10.18 -2.41
CA ASP A 93 -0.57 -8.81 -2.39
C ASP A 93 -0.17 -8.09 -1.09
N GLY A 94 0.67 -7.07 -1.17
CA GLY A 94 1.09 -6.26 -0.04
C GLY A 94 -0.08 -5.53 0.63
N LEU A 95 -1.18 -5.30 -0.10
CA LEU A 95 -2.41 -4.73 0.46
C LEU A 95 -3.18 -5.71 1.34
N ALA A 96 -2.85 -7.01 1.34
CA ALA A 96 -3.41 -7.99 2.26
C ALA A 96 -3.19 -7.60 3.74
N LEU A 97 -2.22 -6.73 4.03
CA LEU A 97 -2.01 -6.11 5.33
C LEU A 97 -3.28 -5.38 5.86
N GLU A 98 -4.21 -4.99 4.99
CA GLU A 98 -5.52 -4.42 5.34
C GLU A 98 -6.44 -5.40 6.07
N LYS A 99 -6.32 -6.70 5.80
CA LYS A 99 -7.27 -7.71 6.29
C LYS A 99 -6.72 -8.49 7.49
N VAL A 100 -5.42 -8.41 7.74
CA VAL A 100 -4.81 -9.04 8.90
C VAL A 100 -5.11 -8.28 10.19
N VAL A 101 -5.02 -8.99 11.31
CA VAL A 101 -5.27 -8.45 12.64
C VAL A 101 -4.21 -7.41 13.04
N LEU A 102 -4.57 -6.50 13.95
CA LEU A 102 -3.74 -5.37 14.33
C LEU A 102 -2.37 -5.79 14.89
N GLU A 103 -2.31 -6.90 15.62
CA GLU A 103 -1.07 -7.44 16.17
C GLU A 103 -0.04 -7.72 15.07
N VAL A 104 -0.51 -8.26 13.94
CA VAL A 104 0.33 -8.55 12.78
C VAL A 104 0.76 -7.26 12.05
N ARG A 105 -0.13 -6.25 11.98
CA ARG A 105 0.23 -4.91 11.45
C ARG A 105 1.24 -4.16 12.29
N ASN A 106 1.54 -4.65 13.49
CA ASN A 106 2.57 -4.10 14.36
C ASN A 106 3.90 -4.87 14.27
N GLU A 107 3.93 -6.01 13.56
CA GLU A 107 5.14 -6.79 13.34
C GLU A 107 5.96 -6.20 12.19
N ARG A 108 7.07 -5.54 12.54
CA ARG A 108 7.96 -4.89 11.58
C ARG A 108 8.36 -5.78 10.39
N PRO A 109 8.76 -7.06 10.56
CA PRO A 109 9.20 -7.88 9.43
C PRO A 109 8.09 -8.15 8.40
N LEU A 110 6.85 -8.34 8.87
CA LEU A 110 5.71 -8.58 7.98
C LEU A 110 5.30 -7.30 7.28
N VAL A 111 5.24 -6.17 8.00
CA VAL A 111 4.97 -4.87 7.36
C VAL A 111 6.07 -4.51 6.35
N LEU A 112 7.33 -4.79 6.66
CA LEU A 112 8.43 -4.55 5.71
C LEU A 112 8.26 -5.38 4.44
N ALA A 113 7.92 -6.67 4.54
CA ALA A 113 7.64 -7.51 3.38
C ALA A 113 6.45 -6.96 2.56
N ALA A 114 5.38 -6.52 3.23
CA ALA A 114 4.22 -5.91 2.58
C ALA A 114 4.60 -4.62 1.82
N VAL A 115 5.40 -3.75 2.46
CA VAL A 115 5.87 -2.49 1.88
C VAL A 115 6.83 -2.75 0.72
N GLN A 116 7.71 -3.73 0.82
CA GLN A 116 8.61 -4.14 -0.28
C GLN A 116 7.84 -4.60 -1.52
N GLN A 117 6.68 -5.25 -1.32
CA GLN A 117 5.81 -5.68 -2.40
C GLN A 117 4.99 -4.50 -2.97
N ASN A 118 4.41 -3.66 -2.11
CA ASN A 118 3.66 -2.47 -2.50
C ASN A 118 3.78 -1.38 -1.42
N TRP A 119 4.40 -0.26 -1.78
CA TRP A 119 4.56 0.90 -0.90
C TRP A 119 3.26 1.40 -0.24
N GLN A 120 2.10 1.20 -0.89
CA GLN A 120 0.80 1.60 -0.34
C GLN A 120 0.42 0.82 0.91
N ALA A 121 1.02 -0.36 1.15
CA ALA A 121 0.82 -1.15 2.36
C ALA A 121 1.20 -0.36 3.63
N LEU A 122 2.10 0.62 3.52
CA LEU A 122 2.50 1.51 4.61
C LEU A 122 1.30 2.18 5.29
N ARG A 123 0.22 2.46 4.55
CA ARG A 123 -0.99 3.10 5.10
C ARG A 123 -1.68 2.26 6.19
N PHE A 124 -1.51 0.95 6.13
CA PHE A 124 -2.13 -0.01 7.07
C PHE A 124 -1.24 -0.32 8.27
N ALA A 125 0.03 0.08 8.23
CA ALA A 125 0.95 -0.08 9.34
C ALA A 125 0.52 0.76 10.55
N THR A 126 0.86 0.30 11.75
CA THR A 126 0.62 1.08 12.98
C THR A 126 1.34 2.41 12.94
N VAL A 127 0.83 3.42 13.66
CA VAL A 127 1.47 4.75 13.76
C VAL A 127 2.94 4.64 14.16
N ARG A 128 3.26 3.67 15.04
CA ARG A 128 4.63 3.36 15.45
C ARG A 128 5.51 2.99 14.25
N LEU A 129 5.06 2.06 13.39
CA LEU A 129 5.82 1.62 12.22
C LEU A 129 5.82 2.67 11.09
N ARG A 130 4.78 3.51 11.00
CA ARG A 130 4.82 4.69 10.10
C ARG A 130 5.80 5.77 10.55
N GLY A 131 6.29 5.68 11.79
CA GLY A 131 7.41 6.47 12.31
C GLY A 131 8.76 5.78 12.21
N ASP A 132 8.83 4.57 11.67
CA ASP A 132 10.09 3.88 11.39
C ASP A 132 10.70 4.44 10.09
N ARG A 133 11.82 5.14 10.24
CA ARG A 133 12.49 5.82 9.12
C ARG A 133 12.89 4.84 8.02
N ASP A 134 13.40 3.65 8.36
CA ASP A 134 13.85 2.67 7.38
C ASP A 134 12.67 2.12 6.57
N LEU A 135 11.54 1.90 7.24
CA LEU A 135 10.33 1.39 6.61
C LEU A 135 9.72 2.44 5.65
N VAL A 136 9.66 3.70 6.08
CA VAL A 136 9.23 4.82 5.23
C VAL A 136 10.21 5.02 4.07
N TRP A 137 11.51 4.87 4.29
CA TRP A 137 12.52 4.93 3.24
C TRP A 137 12.29 3.90 2.14
N VAL A 138 12.08 2.64 2.51
CA VAL A 138 11.80 1.56 1.54
C VAL A 138 10.52 1.83 0.74
N ALA A 139 9.49 2.41 1.38
CA ALA A 139 8.28 2.82 0.66
C ALA A 139 8.54 4.01 -0.28
N MET A 140 9.32 5.00 0.17
CA MET A 140 9.70 6.18 -0.61
C MET A 140 10.56 5.83 -1.83
N GLU A 141 11.41 4.79 -1.72
CA GLU A 141 12.19 4.27 -2.85
C GLU A 141 11.31 3.86 -4.03
N GLN A 142 10.12 3.30 -3.76
CA GLN A 142 9.16 2.93 -4.79
C GLN A 142 8.30 4.10 -5.26
N SER A 143 7.83 4.94 -4.32
CA SER A 143 7.06 6.14 -4.64
C SER A 143 7.19 7.19 -3.54
N VAL A 144 7.51 8.42 -3.93
CA VAL A 144 7.56 9.58 -3.02
C VAL A 144 6.21 9.84 -2.34
N ASP A 145 5.11 9.43 -2.96
CA ASP A 145 3.76 9.56 -2.39
C ASP A 145 3.58 8.73 -1.11
N ALA A 146 4.47 7.79 -0.81
CA ALA A 146 4.49 7.06 0.45
C ALA A 146 4.67 7.99 1.67
N LEU A 147 5.32 9.16 1.50
CA LEU A 147 5.53 10.14 2.57
C LEU A 147 4.23 10.67 3.15
N GLN A 148 3.12 10.61 2.41
CA GLN A 148 1.80 10.99 2.91
C GLN A 148 1.38 10.16 4.13
N PHE A 149 1.84 8.90 4.21
CA PHE A 149 1.50 7.97 5.28
C PHE A 149 2.48 8.03 6.46
N ALA A 150 3.65 8.65 6.28
CA ALA A 150 4.66 8.79 7.31
C ALA A 150 4.10 9.50 8.56
N ALA A 151 4.60 9.11 9.73
CA ALA A 151 4.22 9.74 10.99
C ALA A 151 4.70 11.22 11.02
N PRO A 152 4.01 12.09 11.78
CA PRO A 152 4.36 13.51 11.85
C PRO A 152 5.84 13.82 12.14
N PRO A 153 6.56 13.08 13.03
CA PRO A 153 7.98 13.32 13.26
C PRO A 153 8.84 13.15 12.02
N LEU A 154 8.54 12.15 11.18
CA LEU A 154 9.27 11.92 9.93
C LEU A 154 8.91 12.94 8.84
N ARG A 155 7.71 13.52 8.89
CA ARG A 155 7.35 14.66 8.03
C ARG A 155 8.08 15.96 8.41
N ALA A 156 8.71 15.99 9.57
CA ALA A 156 9.62 17.05 9.99
C ALA A 156 11.10 16.65 9.90
N ASP A 157 11.41 15.44 9.40
CA ASP A 157 12.79 14.99 9.20
C ASP A 157 13.40 15.68 7.98
N ARG A 158 14.27 16.64 8.25
CA ARG A 158 14.97 17.43 7.24
C ARG A 158 15.79 16.56 6.29
N ALA A 159 16.49 15.55 6.80
CA ALA A 159 17.37 14.71 5.99
C ALA A 159 16.55 13.87 5.01
N LEU A 160 15.46 13.27 5.49
CA LEU A 160 14.53 12.51 4.65
C LEU A 160 13.96 13.36 3.52
N PHE A 161 13.56 14.61 3.81
CA PHE A 161 12.97 15.48 2.80
C PHE A 161 13.98 16.04 1.80
N LEU A 162 15.25 16.22 2.18
CA LEU A 162 16.30 16.58 1.23
C LEU A 162 16.51 15.51 0.15
N GLU A 163 16.36 14.24 0.50
CA GLU A 163 16.44 13.11 -0.43
C GLU A 163 15.13 12.97 -1.23
N ALA A 164 13.98 13.17 -0.58
CA ALA A 164 12.68 13.11 -1.24
C ALA A 164 12.51 14.18 -2.33
N VAL A 165 12.93 15.43 -2.07
CA VAL A 165 12.80 16.52 -3.05
C VAL A 165 13.73 16.37 -4.25
N GLN A 166 14.85 15.65 -4.10
CA GLN A 166 15.71 15.29 -5.22
C GLN A 166 15.00 14.32 -6.17
N LYS A 167 14.22 13.37 -5.63
CA LYS A 167 13.42 12.43 -6.44
C LYS A 167 12.20 13.11 -7.05
N SER A 168 11.46 13.89 -6.28
CA SER A 168 10.29 14.64 -6.71
C SER A 168 10.14 15.94 -5.92
N GLY A 169 10.19 17.09 -6.59
CA GLY A 169 10.00 18.39 -5.95
C GLY A 169 8.62 18.54 -5.32
N LEU A 170 7.62 17.78 -5.78
CA LEU A 170 6.29 17.72 -5.18
C LEU A 170 6.27 16.96 -3.84
N ALA A 171 7.35 16.27 -3.44
CA ALA A 171 7.48 15.68 -2.11
C ALA A 171 7.15 16.68 -1.00
N LEU A 172 7.47 17.96 -1.25
CA LEU A 172 7.28 19.06 -0.32
C LEU A 172 5.83 19.19 0.19
N GLN A 173 4.83 18.72 -0.57
CA GLN A 173 3.42 18.75 -0.14
C GLN A 173 3.17 17.91 1.12
N TYR A 174 4.00 16.90 1.37
CA TYR A 174 3.89 16.02 2.53
C TYR A 174 4.74 16.52 3.72
N ALA A 175 5.56 17.54 3.52
CA ALA A 175 6.44 18.08 4.54
C ALA A 175 5.65 18.85 5.60
N SER A 176 6.16 18.84 6.83
CA SER A 176 5.72 19.75 7.87
C SER A 176 5.87 21.21 7.43
N GLU A 177 5.05 22.11 7.97
CA GLU A 177 5.08 23.53 7.62
C GLU A 177 6.47 24.16 7.83
N GLY A 178 7.18 23.75 8.89
CA GLY A 178 8.54 24.19 9.15
C GLY A 178 9.53 23.83 8.03
N LEU A 179 9.42 22.63 7.45
CA LEU A 179 10.27 22.23 6.32
C LEU A 179 9.86 22.90 5.00
N ARG A 180 8.59 23.29 4.84
CA ARG A 180 8.15 24.09 3.68
C ARG A 180 8.68 25.53 3.72
N ALA A 181 9.07 26.01 4.90
CA ALA A 181 9.78 27.26 5.10
C ALA A 181 11.32 27.10 5.08
N ASP A 182 11.85 25.87 5.03
CA ASP A 182 13.29 25.64 4.93
C ASP A 182 13.77 26.08 3.54
N ARG A 183 14.64 27.10 3.53
CA ARG A 183 15.14 27.72 2.31
C ARG A 183 15.87 26.73 1.40
N GLU A 184 16.65 25.82 1.96
CA GLU A 184 17.45 24.88 1.17
C GLU A 184 16.54 23.82 0.52
N ILE A 185 15.61 23.25 1.29
CA ILE A 185 14.66 22.25 0.78
C ILE A 185 13.76 22.89 -0.27
N ALA A 186 13.23 24.09 0.01
CA ALA A 186 12.39 24.83 -0.92
C ALA A 186 13.10 25.15 -2.24
N LEU A 187 14.38 25.56 -2.16
CA LEU A 187 15.20 25.75 -3.37
C LEU A 187 15.34 24.43 -4.13
N LYS A 188 15.78 23.35 -3.49
CA LYS A 188 15.95 22.04 -4.15
C LYS A 188 14.64 21.54 -4.78
N ALA A 189 13.52 21.69 -4.08
CA ALA A 189 12.20 21.31 -4.57
C ALA A 189 11.79 22.13 -5.79
N ALA A 190 11.96 23.46 -5.76
CA ALA A 190 11.67 24.36 -6.87
C ALA A 190 12.60 24.12 -8.09
N TRP A 191 13.86 23.80 -7.82
CA TRP A 191 14.84 23.39 -8.82
C TRP A 191 14.43 22.10 -9.51
N GLN A 192 13.86 21.15 -8.78
CA GLN A 192 13.38 19.88 -9.33
C GLN A 192 12.05 20.08 -10.10
N ASN A 193 11.05 20.72 -9.49
CA ASN A 193 9.73 20.97 -10.07
C ASN A 193 9.24 22.39 -9.75
N SER A 194 8.97 23.19 -10.78
CA SER A 194 8.49 24.57 -10.64
C SER A 194 7.16 24.66 -9.87
N LYS A 195 6.29 23.66 -9.96
CA LYS A 195 5.04 23.60 -9.21
C LYS A 195 5.25 23.49 -7.69
N ALA A 196 6.44 23.09 -7.24
CA ALA A 196 6.77 23.08 -5.82
C ALA A 196 6.77 24.50 -5.20
N LEU A 197 6.85 25.56 -6.01
CA LEU A 197 6.71 26.95 -5.56
C LEU A 197 5.32 27.27 -5.00
N GLU A 198 4.29 26.51 -5.38
CA GLU A 198 2.96 26.66 -4.79
C GLU A 198 2.88 26.02 -3.38
N LEU A 199 3.83 25.14 -3.05
CA LEU A 199 3.85 24.34 -1.83
C LEU A 199 4.74 24.93 -0.72
N ILE A 200 5.68 25.82 -1.07
CA ILE A 200 6.56 26.50 -0.10
C ILE A 200 5.77 27.49 0.75
N ALA A 201 6.35 27.88 1.89
CA ALA A 201 5.75 28.91 2.73
C ALA A 201 5.58 30.24 1.96
N GLN A 202 4.43 30.90 2.12
CA GLN A 202 4.11 32.12 1.36
C GLN A 202 5.12 33.25 1.59
N ASP A 203 5.66 33.35 2.80
CA ASP A 203 6.67 34.36 3.15
C ASP A 203 7.97 34.13 2.38
N LEU A 204 8.37 32.87 2.22
CA LEU A 204 9.54 32.49 1.44
C LEU A 204 9.31 32.66 -0.06
N ALA A 205 8.10 32.36 -0.55
CA ALA A 205 7.72 32.55 -1.95
C ALA A 205 7.78 34.02 -2.39
N LYS A 206 7.56 34.96 -1.46
CA LYS A 206 7.62 36.41 -1.72
C LYS A 206 9.00 37.00 -1.50
N ASP A 207 9.95 36.26 -0.93
CA ASP A 207 11.30 36.77 -0.65
C ASP A 207 12.08 37.01 -1.97
N PRO A 208 12.45 38.26 -2.30
CA PRO A 208 13.21 38.57 -3.50
C PRO A 208 14.57 37.87 -3.54
N ALA A 209 15.21 37.67 -2.38
CA ALA A 209 16.49 36.98 -2.30
C ALA A 209 16.35 35.48 -2.61
N PHE A 210 15.23 34.87 -2.25
CA PHE A 210 14.93 33.47 -2.59
C PHE A 210 14.68 33.33 -4.10
N LEU A 211 13.84 34.20 -4.65
CA LEU A 211 13.53 34.21 -6.09
C LEU A 211 14.76 34.49 -6.96
N LYS A 212 15.70 35.31 -6.47
CA LYS A 212 16.98 35.56 -7.16
C LYS A 212 17.78 34.28 -7.37
N ASN A 213 17.73 33.32 -6.44
CA ASN A 213 18.43 32.04 -6.53
C ASN A 213 17.76 31.05 -7.49
N LEU A 214 16.54 31.33 -7.95
CA LEU A 214 15.80 30.54 -8.94
C LEU A 214 15.91 31.12 -10.36
N ARG A 215 16.68 32.21 -10.54
CA ARG A 215 16.99 32.79 -11.86
C ARG A 215 17.74 31.73 -12.67
N GLY A 216 17.14 31.26 -13.75
CA GLY A 216 17.75 30.20 -14.56
C GLY A 216 16.80 29.20 -15.19
N ARG A 217 15.56 29.09 -14.68
CA ARG A 217 14.59 28.09 -15.17
C ARG A 217 13.31 28.76 -15.64
N GLY A 218 13.13 28.74 -16.94
CA GLY A 218 12.04 29.39 -17.66
C GLY A 218 10.59 29.07 -17.30
N GLU A 219 10.35 28.10 -16.41
CA GLU A 219 9.02 27.69 -15.96
C GLU A 219 8.71 28.07 -14.52
N ALA A 220 9.72 28.15 -13.64
CA ALA A 220 9.57 28.61 -12.26
C ALA A 220 9.16 30.10 -12.20
N THR A 221 9.51 30.86 -13.23
CA THR A 221 9.32 32.31 -13.30
C THR A 221 8.16 32.75 -14.19
N ARG A 222 7.49 31.85 -14.94
CA ARG A 222 6.30 32.19 -15.77
C ARG A 222 5.12 32.71 -14.94
N HIS A 223 5.05 32.37 -13.65
CA HIS A 223 4.01 32.88 -12.75
C HIS A 223 4.33 34.25 -12.12
N PHE A 224 5.56 34.77 -12.25
CA PHE A 224 6.01 35.97 -11.52
C PHE A 224 6.69 37.02 -12.44
N GLY A 225 5.90 37.55 -13.38
CA GLY A 225 6.14 38.84 -14.05
C GLY A 225 7.07 38.83 -15.26
N ASP A 226 6.92 39.82 -16.14
CA ASP A 226 7.76 40.06 -17.32
C ASP A 226 9.23 40.26 -16.92
N TRP A 227 10.14 39.45 -17.46
CA TRP A 227 11.58 39.64 -17.26
C TRP A 227 12.34 39.50 -18.58
N ASP A 228 13.28 40.43 -18.77
CA ASP A 228 14.14 40.63 -19.93
C ASP A 228 14.95 39.35 -20.29
N SER A 229 14.93 38.98 -21.58
CA SER A 229 15.28 37.64 -22.09
C SER A 229 16.78 37.31 -22.01
N ASP A 230 17.64 38.33 -22.03
CA ASP A 230 19.10 38.16 -22.03
C ASP A 230 19.67 37.91 -20.63
N GLN A 231 19.12 38.60 -19.61
CA GLN A 231 19.50 38.37 -18.21
C GLN A 231 19.11 36.96 -17.74
N ARG A 232 18.02 36.44 -18.31
CA ARG A 232 17.55 35.08 -18.06
C ARG A 232 18.59 34.06 -18.54
N ARG A 233 19.02 34.11 -19.80
CA ARG A 233 19.96 33.14 -20.42
C ARG A 233 21.31 33.02 -19.69
N SER A 234 21.87 34.12 -19.20
CA SER A 234 23.14 34.10 -18.46
C SER A 234 23.00 33.40 -17.11
N ALA A 235 21.91 33.67 -16.38
CA ALA A 235 21.63 33.00 -15.12
C ALA A 235 21.28 31.51 -15.30
N GLU A 236 20.67 31.11 -16.43
CA GLU A 236 20.38 29.69 -16.72
C GLU A 236 21.69 28.89 -16.88
N LYS A 237 22.72 29.49 -17.49
CA LYS A 237 24.01 28.85 -17.74
C LYS A 237 24.85 28.70 -16.46
N ASP A 238 25.02 29.78 -15.71
CA ASP A 238 25.92 29.80 -14.54
C ASP A 238 25.48 28.82 -13.45
N VAL A 239 24.16 28.61 -13.29
CA VAL A 239 23.65 27.69 -12.27
C VAL A 239 23.60 26.25 -12.76
N PHE A 240 23.37 26.00 -14.05
CA PHE A 240 23.50 24.65 -14.63
C PHE A 240 24.92 24.11 -14.44
N ASP A 241 25.93 24.93 -14.73
CA ASP A 241 27.34 24.56 -14.59
C ASP A 241 27.76 24.34 -13.11
N MET A 242 27.07 24.97 -12.14
CA MET A 242 27.36 24.81 -10.71
C MET A 242 26.84 23.49 -10.12
N TYR A 243 25.76 22.93 -10.69
CA TYR A 243 25.12 21.71 -10.21
C TYR A 243 25.37 20.49 -11.11
N ASN A 244 26.06 20.67 -12.24
CA ASN A 244 26.38 19.61 -13.19
C ASN A 244 27.80 19.80 -13.76
N PRO A 245 28.85 19.53 -12.94
CA PRO A 245 30.25 19.75 -13.30
C PRO A 245 30.79 18.80 -14.37
#